data_AF-A0A7W9SUR9-F1
#
_entry.id   AF-A0A7W9SUR9-F1
#
_cell.length_a   1.000
_cell.length_b   1.000
_cell.length_c   1.000
_cell.angle_alpha   90.00
_cell.angle_beta   90.00
_cell.angle_gamma   90.00
#
_symmetry.space_group_name_H-M   'P 1'
#
loop_
_entity.id
_entity.type
_entity.pdbx_description
1 polymer ?
#
loop_
_entity_poly.entity_id
_entity_poly.type
_entity_poly.pdbx_seq_one_letter_code
_entity_poly.pdbx_strand_id
1 'polypeptide(L)' 'MSSDESNQPKKSFELSHLPIVLKAFQAGVQAALTDHKRRQQSVVVWRDGKVVEVEPEDIPDFAPESAEEGKEKTEHPA' A
#
# COMPACT_ATOMS: atom_id res chain seq x y z
N MET A 1 -22.99 -40.52 -6.36
CA MET A 1 -23.72 -39.40 -5.72
C MET A 1 -23.04 -39.09 -4.40
N SER A 2 -22.80 -37.81 -4.16
CA SER A 2 -22.53 -37.15 -2.87
C SER A 2 -21.28 -37.55 -2.08
N SER A 3 -20.61 -36.67 -1.36
CA SER A 3 -20.56 -35.21 -1.26
C SER A 3 -19.46 -35.00 -0.22
N ASP A 4 -18.38 -34.29 -0.52
CA ASP A 4 -17.54 -33.69 0.54
C ASP A 4 -17.20 -32.27 0.10
N GLU A 5 -18.18 -31.41 0.37
CA GLU A 5 -18.13 -29.98 0.14
C GLU A 5 -17.30 -29.37 1.27
N SER A 6 -16.04 -29.05 0.96
CA SER A 6 -15.07 -28.45 1.87
C SER A 6 -15.54 -27.08 2.34
N ASN A 7 -16.25 -27.05 3.48
CA ASN A 7 -16.65 -25.83 4.19
C ASN A 7 -15.47 -25.32 5.03
N GLN A 8 -14.49 -24.68 4.40
CA GLN A 8 -13.49 -23.94 5.16
C GLN A 8 -14.08 -22.64 5.72
N PRO A 9 -13.88 -22.32 7.01
CA PRO A 9 -14.35 -21.06 7.58
C PRO A 9 -13.60 -19.91 6.90
N LYS A 10 -14.34 -19.01 6.25
CA LYS A 10 -13.80 -17.76 5.70
C LYS A 10 -13.17 -17.00 6.86
N LYS A 11 -11.83 -16.86 6.84
CA LYS A 11 -11.08 -16.11 7.87
C LYS A 11 -11.76 -14.75 8.06
N SER A 12 -12.25 -14.48 9.26
CA SER A 12 -12.81 -13.17 9.60
C SER A 12 -11.71 -12.13 9.47
N PHE A 13 -11.96 -11.09 8.67
CA PHE A 13 -11.07 -9.95 8.62
C PHE A 13 -11.35 -9.08 9.84
N GLU A 14 -10.47 -9.16 10.84
CA GLU A 14 -10.55 -8.29 12.01
C GLU A 14 -10.21 -6.85 11.59
N LEU A 15 -11.10 -5.91 11.91
CA LEU A 15 -10.93 -4.48 11.61
C LEU A 15 -9.67 -3.88 12.27
N SER A 16 -9.13 -4.54 13.30
CA SER A 16 -7.85 -4.18 13.93
C SER A 16 -6.65 -4.24 12.99
N HIS A 17 -6.72 -4.99 11.89
CA HIS A 17 -5.65 -5.07 10.88
C HIS A 17 -5.72 -3.94 9.83
N LEU A 18 -6.79 -3.14 9.82
CA LEU A 18 -6.98 -2.07 8.84
C LEU A 18 -5.77 -1.13 8.74
N PRO A 19 -5.12 -0.69 9.84
CA PRO A 19 -3.96 0.21 9.74
C PRO A 19 -2.79 -0.40 8.97
N ILE A 20 -2.50 -1.68 9.19
CA ILE A 20 -1.40 -2.40 8.53
C ILE A 20 -1.71 -2.56 7.04
N VAL A 21 -2.95 -2.93 6.72
CA VAL A 21 -3.40 -3.07 5.33
C VAL A 21 -3.34 -1.73 4.60
N LEU A 22 -3.78 -0.65 5.24
CA LEU A 22 -3.71 0.69 4.65
C LEU A 22 -2.27 1.14 4.42
N LYS A 23 -1.34 0.88 5.37
CA LYS A 23 0.09 1.19 5.17
C LYS A 23 0.68 0.43 4.00
N ALA A 24 0.42 -0.88 3.91
CA ALA A 24 0.89 -1.71 2.79
C ALA A 24 0.29 -1.27 1.44
N PHE A 25 -1.00 -0.93 1.44
CA PHE A 25 -1.68 -0.40 0.26
C PHE A 25 -1.08 0.93 -0.20
N GLN A 26 -0.86 1.87 0.73
CA GLN A 26 -0.23 3.16 0.42
C GLN A 26 1.17 2.97 -0.17
N ALA A 27 1.99 2.11 0.43
CA ALA A 27 3.33 1.80 -0.09
C ALA A 27 3.27 1.21 -1.51
N GLY A 28 2.32 0.31 -1.78
CA GLY A 28 2.11 -0.25 -3.12
C GLY A 28 1.69 0.80 -4.15
N VAL A 29 0.78 1.71 -3.78
CA VAL A 29 0.36 2.82 -4.65
C VAL A 29 1.52 3.77 -4.93
N GLN A 30 2.31 4.15 -3.92
CA GLN A 30 3.48 5.01 -4.09
C GLN A 30 4.52 4.39 -5.03
N ALA A 31 4.79 3.09 -4.87
CA ALA A 31 5.72 2.37 -5.73
C ALA A 31 5.24 2.35 -7.19
N ALA A 32 3.94 2.10 -7.41
CA ALA A 32 3.35 2.13 -8.75
C ALA A 32 3.44 3.53 -9.39
N LEU A 33 3.07 4.58 -8.65
CA LEU A 33 3.13 5.96 -9.15
C LEU A 33 4.56 6.38 -9.49
N THR A 34 5.53 6.01 -8.65
CA THR A 34 6.96 6.23 -8.92
C THR A 34 7.41 5.56 -10.21
N ASP A 35 6.98 4.31 -10.45
CA ASP A 35 7.33 3.58 -11.67
C ASP A 35 6.70 4.21 -12.92
N HIS A 36 5.44 4.63 -12.84
CA HIS A 36 4.76 5.36 -13.92
C HIS A 36 5.49 6.67 -14.27
N LYS A 37 5.85 7.47 -13.26
CA LYS A 37 6.64 8.70 -13.45
C LYS A 37 7.98 8.41 -14.13
N ARG A 38 8.72 7.40 -13.65
CA ARG A 38 10.01 6.98 -14.22
C ARG A 38 9.89 6.54 -15.68
N ARG A 39 8.79 5.89 -16.04
CA ARG A 39 8.52 5.42 -17.41
C ARG A 39 7.89 6.48 -18.30
N GLN A 40 7.65 7.68 -17.79
CA GLN A 40 6.96 8.76 -18.51
C GLN A 40 5.56 8.32 -18.97
N GLN A 41 4.82 7.65 -18.07
CA GLN A 41 3.46 7.16 -18.33
C GLN A 41 2.45 7.89 -17.44
N SER A 42 1.40 8.43 -18.05
CA SER A 42 0.31 9.09 -17.35
C SER A 42 -0.50 8.09 -16.51
N VAL A 43 -1.24 8.62 -15.54
CA VAL A 43 -2.22 7.87 -14.74
C VAL A 43 -3.54 8.59 -14.74
N VAL A 44 -4.63 7.82 -14.63
CA VAL A 44 -5.98 8.37 -14.60
C VAL A 44 -6.55 8.22 -13.20
N VAL A 45 -7.05 9.32 -12.63
CA VAL A 45 -7.63 9.36 -11.30
C VAL A 45 -9.06 9.89 -11.34
N TRP A 46 -9.87 9.46 -10.38
CA TRP A 46 -11.18 10.06 -10.14
C TRP A 46 -11.04 11.21 -9.14
N ARG A 47 -11.35 12.44 -9.56
CA ARG A 47 -11.30 13.65 -8.71
C ARG A 47 -12.53 14.50 -8.97
N ASP A 48 -13.25 14.87 -7.91
CA ASP A 48 -14.42 15.75 -7.96
C ASP A 48 -15.50 15.31 -8.95
N GLY A 49 -15.78 14.00 -9.00
CA GLY A 49 -16.80 13.44 -9.89
C GLY A 49 -16.37 13.34 -11.35
N LYS A 50 -15.09 13.58 -11.66
CA LYS A 50 -14.53 13.55 -13.01
C LYS A 50 -13.34 12.61 -13.09
N VAL A 51 -13.13 12.08 -14.29
CA VAL A 51 -11.92 11.37 -14.68
C VAL A 51 -10.89 12.41 -15.09
N VAL A 52 -9.74 12.44 -14.41
CA VAL A 52 -8.65 13.36 -14.65
C VAL A 52 -7.40 12.57 -14.98
N GLU A 53 -6.77 12.89 -16.10
CA GLU A 53 -5.45 12.37 -16.44
C GLU A 53 -4.38 13.22 -15.75
N VAL A 54 -3.40 12.56 -15.15
CA VAL A 54 -2.26 13.15 -14.47
C VAL A 54 -1.03 12.77 -15.28
N GLU A 55 -0.36 13.78 -15.81
CA GLU A 55 0.86 13.60 -16.57
C GLU A 55 2.02 13.18 -15.65
N PRO A 56 3.06 12.50 -16.18
CA PRO A 56 4.17 11.99 -15.38
C PRO A 56 4.87 13.06 -14.54
N GLU A 57 4.97 14.29 -15.04
CA GLU A 57 5.68 15.40 -14.38
C GLU A 57 4.91 15.90 -13.15
N ASP A 58 3.58 15.75 -13.16
CA ASP A 58 2.68 16.15 -12.08
C ASP A 58 2.56 15.09 -10.98
N ILE A 59 3.07 13.87 -11.20
CA ILE A 59 3.15 12.84 -10.15
C ILE A 59 4.18 13.30 -9.10
N PRO A 60 3.82 13.38 -7.81
CA PRO A 60 4.75 13.84 -6.77
C PRO A 60 5.89 12.86 -6.56
N ASP A 61 7.05 13.38 -6.13
CA ASP A 61 8.16 12.54 -5.73
C ASP A 61 7.94 12.01 -4.32
N PHE A 62 7.91 10.69 -4.19
CA PHE A 62 7.79 10.02 -2.91
C PHE A 62 9.20 9.74 -2.39
N ALA A 63 9.58 10.39 -1.28
CA ALA A 63 10.80 10.02 -0.59
C ALA A 63 10.67 8.58 -0.08
N PRO A 64 11.72 7.75 -0.13
CA PRO A 64 11.71 6.51 0.62
C PRO A 64 11.51 6.87 2.09
N GLU A 65 10.40 6.42 2.69
CA GLU A 65 10.17 6.51 4.13
C GLU A 65 11.38 5.85 4.80
N SER A 66 12.26 6.65 5.41
CA SER A 66 13.46 6.19 6.09
C SER A 66 13.11 5.04 7.02
N ALA A 67 13.86 3.94 6.91
CA ALA A 67 13.84 2.80 7.81
C ALA A 67 14.38 3.16 9.21
N GLU A 68 13.74 4.12 9.89
CA GLU A 68 14.02 4.46 11.28
C GLU A 68 12.77 4.26 12.12
N GLU A 69 12.55 3.02 12.56
CA GLU A 69 11.92 2.72 13.84
C GLU A 69 12.34 1.29 14.22
N GLY A 70 13.42 1.19 14.99
CA GLY A 70 13.99 -0.10 15.37
C GLY A 70 15.46 -0.08 15.80
N LYS A 71 15.94 1.01 16.42
CA LYS A 71 17.10 0.94 17.31
C LYS A 71 16.64 1.18 18.73
N GLU A 72 15.93 0.21 19.28
CA GLU A 72 15.87 0.02 20.72
C GLU A 72 17.29 -0.32 21.18
N LYS A 73 18.04 0.69 21.61
CA LYS A 73 19.26 0.50 22.38
C LYS A 73 18.86 -0.22 23.66
N THR A 74 18.99 -1.55 23.67
CA THR A 74 19.12 -2.30 24.91
C THR A 74 20.50 -1.94 25.48
N GLU A 75 20.58 -0.81 26.18
CA GLU A 75 21.58 -0.63 27.21
C GLU A 75 21.25 -1.64 28.31
N HIS A 76 22.05 -2.71 28.38
CA HIS A 76 22.12 -3.54 29.59
C HIS A 76 23.20 -2.93 30.48
N PRO A 77 22.84 -2.27 31.61
CA PRO A 77 23.82 -1.91 32.62
C PRO A 77 24.08 -3.07 33.60
N ALA A 78 25.37 -3.18 33.93
CA ALA A 78 26.04 -3.86 35.05
C ALA A 78 26.17 -5.39 34.98
#